data_AF-A0A316BF78-F1
#
_entry.id   AF-A0A316BF78-F1
#
_cell.length_a   1.000
_cell.length_b   1.000
_cell.length_c   1.000
_cell.angle_alpha   90.00
_cell.angle_beta   90.00
_cell.angle_gamma   90.00
#
_symmetry.space_group_name_H-M   'P 1'
#
loop_
_entity.id
_entity.type
_entity.pdbx_description
1 polymer ?
#
loop_
_entity_poly.entity_id
_entity_poly.type
_entity_poly.pdbx_seq_one_letter_code
_entity_poly.pdbx_strand_id
1 'polypeptide(L)'
;MKKYVLETMNAVQKYINEEMKNAPYEKTKEMLSEFETKISYFQHERLIHLMVTLAFASWLLFEIFCLFVLPSEFLIAGILLVLIFFGLTIGYVMHYYFLENSVQKMYHMRDEIRSYLNKNKVI
;
A
#
# COMPACT_ATOMS: atom_id res chain seq x y z
N MET A 1 -10.69 -2.23 -0.21
CA MET A 1 -9.27 -2.30 -0.64
C MET A 1 -8.55 -3.55 -0.11
N LYS A 2 -8.41 -3.75 1.22
CA LYS A 2 -7.65 -4.91 1.76
C LYS A 2 -8.01 -6.27 1.14
N LYS A 3 -9.31 -6.56 1.01
CA LYS A 3 -9.83 -7.79 0.38
C LYS A 3 -9.37 -7.94 -1.08
N TYR A 4 -9.45 -6.87 -1.86
CA TYR A 4 -9.06 -6.86 -3.27
C TYR A 4 -7.55 -7.09 -3.48
N VAL A 5 -6.72 -6.49 -2.63
CA VAL A 5 -5.26 -6.73 -2.62
C VAL A 5 -4.97 -8.21 -2.35
N LEU A 6 -5.61 -8.78 -1.32
CA LEU A 6 -5.44 -10.18 -0.95
C LEU A 6 -5.93 -11.14 -2.04
N GLU A 7 -7.08 -10.87 -2.64
CA GLU A 7 -7.61 -11.65 -3.76
C GLU A 7 -6.65 -11.64 -4.96
N THR A 8 -6.10 -10.48 -5.31
CA THR A 8 -5.11 -10.35 -6.39
C THR A 8 -3.85 -11.16 -6.08
N MET A 9 -3.30 -11.02 -4.87
CA MET A 9 -2.12 -11.76 -4.44
C MET A 9 -2.37 -13.28 -4.44
N ASN A 10 -3.52 -13.72 -3.95
CA ASN A 10 -3.87 -15.14 -3.91
C ASN A 10 -4.05 -15.73 -5.32
N ALA A 11 -4.66 -14.96 -6.24
CA ALA A 11 -4.80 -15.38 -7.63
C ALA A 11 -3.44 -15.54 -8.32
N VAL A 12 -2.53 -14.59 -8.12
CA VAL A 12 -1.16 -14.66 -8.66
C VAL A 12 -0.38 -15.81 -8.02
N GLN A 13 -0.46 -15.98 -6.71
CA GLN A 13 0.22 -17.08 -6.02
C GLN A 13 -0.27 -18.44 -6.51
N LYS A 14 -1.58 -18.59 -6.74
CA LYS A 14 -2.16 -19.80 -7.32
C LYS A 14 -1.59 -20.06 -8.72
N TYR A 15 -1.53 -19.03 -9.55
CA TYR A 15 -0.95 -19.12 -10.89
C TYR A 15 0.52 -19.57 -10.86
N ILE A 16 1.35 -18.96 -9.99
CA ILE A 16 2.76 -19.32 -9.79
C ILE A 16 2.91 -20.80 -9.40
N ASN A 17 2.07 -21.29 -8.48
CA ASN A 17 2.19 -22.63 -7.92
C ASN A 17 1.67 -23.73 -8.88
N GLU A 18 0.56 -23.48 -9.58
CA GLU A 18 -0.19 -24.52 -10.29
C GLU A 18 -0.06 -24.43 -11.82
N GLU A 19 -0.08 -23.23 -12.39
CA GLU A 19 -0.21 -23.03 -13.83
C GLU A 19 1.09 -22.62 -14.52
N MET A 20 1.98 -21.90 -13.83
CA MET A 20 3.16 -21.26 -14.42
C MET A 20 4.08 -22.25 -15.15
N LYS A 21 4.26 -23.47 -14.63
CA LYS A 21 5.15 -24.48 -15.23
C LYS A 21 4.63 -25.07 -16.54
N ASN A 22 3.30 -25.08 -16.73
CA ASN A 22 2.64 -25.70 -17.87
C ASN A 22 2.08 -24.66 -18.86
N ALA A 23 2.11 -23.38 -18.49
CA ALA A 23 1.59 -22.30 -19.30
C ALA A 23 2.54 -21.94 -20.47
N PRO A 24 2.00 -21.57 -21.64
CA PRO A 24 2.80 -21.00 -22.73
C PRO A 24 3.49 -19.71 -22.30
N TYR A 25 4.69 -19.47 -22.83
CA TYR A 25 5.50 -18.28 -22.54
C TYR A 25 4.70 -16.97 -22.70
N GLU A 26 3.95 -16.81 -23.79
CA GLU A 26 3.15 -15.61 -24.04
C GLU A 26 2.02 -15.42 -23.01
N LYS A 27 1.36 -16.50 -22.55
CA LYS A 27 0.33 -16.42 -21.50
C LYS A 27 0.93 -15.91 -20.17
N THR A 28 2.10 -16.41 -19.80
CA THR A 28 2.81 -15.97 -18.59
C THR A 28 3.28 -14.52 -18.70
N LYS A 29 3.68 -14.08 -19.89
CA LYS A 29 4.08 -12.69 -20.16
C LYS A 29 2.89 -11.72 -20.11
N GLU A 30 1.74 -12.10 -20.69
CA GLU A 30 0.51 -11.30 -20.62
C GLU A 30 0.04 -11.15 -19.16
N MET A 31 0.01 -12.27 -18.42
CA MET A 31 -0.33 -12.27 -16.99
C MET A 31 0.62 -11.37 -16.16
N LEU A 32 1.94 -11.42 -16.44
CA LEU A 32 2.91 -10.54 -15.80
C LEU A 32 2.62 -9.06 -16.09
N SER A 33 2.32 -8.72 -17.34
CA SER A 33 1.98 -7.34 -17.75
C SER A 33 0.73 -6.81 -17.03
N GLU A 34 -0.32 -7.64 -16.92
CA GLU A 34 -1.51 -7.28 -16.15
C GLU A 34 -1.20 -7.11 -14.66
N PHE A 35 -0.37 -7.99 -14.10
CA PHE A 35 0.01 -7.92 -12.70
C PHE A 35 0.85 -6.68 -12.38
N GLU A 36 1.79 -6.30 -13.25
CA GLU A 36 2.56 -5.07 -13.13
C GLU A 36 1.67 -3.82 -13.17
N THR A 37 0.65 -3.83 -14.03
CA THR A 37 -0.36 -2.76 -14.08
C THR A 37 -1.12 -2.66 -12.76
N LYS A 38 -1.53 -3.79 -12.18
CA LYS A 38 -2.19 -3.81 -10.85
C LYS A 38 -1.25 -3.33 -9.74
N ILE A 39 0.01 -3.74 -9.75
CA ILE A 39 1.04 -3.25 -8.82
C ILE A 39 1.14 -1.73 -8.91
N SER A 40 1.14 -1.15 -10.10
CA SER A 40 1.17 0.30 -10.31
C SER A 40 -0.03 1.00 -9.66
N TYR A 41 -1.23 0.44 -9.74
CA TYR A 41 -2.40 0.99 -9.07
C TYR A 41 -2.25 0.96 -7.54
N PHE A 42 -1.76 -0.15 -6.98
CA PHE A 42 -1.52 -0.25 -5.54
C PHE A 42 -0.40 0.68 -5.05
N GLN A 43 0.64 0.91 -5.86
CA GLN A 43 1.67 1.91 -5.59
C GLN A 43 1.07 3.32 -5.53
N HIS A 44 0.17 3.65 -6.46
CA HIS A 44 -0.49 4.95 -6.48
C HIS A 44 -1.36 5.14 -5.23
N GLU A 45 -2.18 4.15 -4.87
CA GLU A 45 -2.99 4.20 -3.64
C GLU A 45 -2.12 4.39 -2.39
N ARG A 46 -1.00 3.65 -2.30
CA ARG A 46 -0.04 3.79 -1.20
C ARG A 46 0.53 5.22 -1.12
N LEU A 47 0.87 5.82 -2.26
CA LEU A 47 1.38 7.20 -2.30
C LEU A 47 0.32 8.20 -1.82
N ILE A 48 -0.93 8.05 -2.27
CA ILE A 48 -2.04 8.89 -1.82
C ILE A 48 -2.25 8.74 -0.31
N HIS A 49 -2.20 7.52 0.23
CA HIS A 49 -2.28 7.29 1.67
C HIS A 49 -1.13 7.95 2.44
N LEU A 50 0.10 7.93 1.91
CA LEU A 50 1.22 8.65 2.50
C LEU A 50 0.96 10.16 2.53
N MET A 51 0.50 10.74 1.42
CA MET A 51 0.19 12.18 1.33
C MET A 51 -0.88 12.59 2.35
N VAL A 52 -1.96 11.82 2.46
CA VAL A 52 -3.03 12.07 3.44
C VAL A 52 -2.52 11.90 4.87
N THR A 53 -1.68 10.89 5.14
CA THR A 53 -1.06 10.69 6.46
C THR A 53 -0.15 11.87 6.85
N LEU A 54 0.67 12.36 5.91
CA LEU A 54 1.53 13.52 6.11
C LEU A 54 0.71 14.79 6.35
N ALA A 55 -0.41 14.96 5.65
CA ALA A 55 -1.33 16.08 5.88
C ALA A 55 -1.90 16.04 7.31
N PHE A 56 -2.42 14.89 7.76
CA PHE A 56 -2.91 14.74 9.15
C PHE A 56 -1.82 14.94 10.18
N ALA A 57 -0.61 14.42 9.95
CA ALA A 57 0.53 14.62 10.83
C ALA A 57 0.93 16.11 10.91
N SER A 58 0.95 16.82 9.78
CA SER A 58 1.23 18.27 9.77
C SER A 58 0.16 19.07 10.51
N TRP A 59 -1.12 18.69 10.35
CA TRP A 59 -2.22 19.35 11.04
C TRP A 59 -2.20 19.07 12.55
N LEU A 60 -1.84 17.85 12.95
CA LEU A 60 -1.63 17.50 14.36
C LEU A 60 -0.53 18.36 14.99
N LEU A 61 0.60 18.54 14.30
CA LEU A 61 1.69 19.40 14.77
C LEU A 61 1.25 20.87 14.87
N PHE A 62 0.49 21.35 13.89
CA PHE A 62 -0.08 22.69 13.91
C PHE A 62 -1.05 22.88 15.08
N GLU A 63 -1.91 21.92 15.35
CA GLU A 63 -2.85 21.96 16.48
C GLU A 63 -2.13 21.98 17.82
N ILE A 64 -1.07 21.15 17.97
CA ILE A 64 -0.22 21.17 19.16
C ILE A 64 0.41 22.56 19.35
N PHE A 65 0.84 23.21 18.28
CA PHE A 65 1.35 24.59 18.35
C PHE A 65 0.28 25.58 18.82
N CYS A 66 -0.95 25.48 18.31
CA CYS A 66 -2.08 26.32 18.72
C CYS A 66 -2.38 26.21 20.23
N LEU A 67 -2.18 25.05 20.85
CA LEU A 67 -2.37 24.87 22.30
C LEU A 67 -1.49 25.78 23.16
N PHE A 68 -0.31 26.18 22.66
CA PHE A 68 0.61 27.08 23.38
C PHE A 68 0.32 28.56 23.15
N VAL A 69 -0.39 28.90 22.07
CA VAL A 69 -0.63 30.29 21.65
C VAL A 69 -2.02 30.77 22.06
N LEU A 70 -3.02 29.88 22.05
CA LEU A 70 -4.40 30.24 22.30
C LEU A 70 -4.71 30.46 23.80
N PRO A 71 -5.70 31.31 24.12
CA PRO A 71 -6.16 31.52 25.49
C PRO A 71 -6.63 30.23 26.16
N SER A 72 -6.54 30.17 27.49
CA SER A 72 -6.89 28.99 28.29
C SER A 72 -8.34 28.53 28.15
N GLU A 73 -9.26 29.41 27.72
CA GLU A 73 -10.66 29.08 27.44
C GLU A 73 -10.80 28.01 26.34
N PHE A 74 -9.84 27.94 25.41
CA PHE A 74 -9.85 27.00 24.28
C PHE A 74 -9.05 25.72 24.53
N LEU A 75 -8.34 25.61 25.66
CA LEU A 75 -7.43 24.47 25.95
C LEU A 75 -8.15 23.11 25.91
N ILE A 76 -9.33 23.01 26.53
CA ILE A 76 -10.07 21.75 26.60
C ILE A 76 -10.50 21.31 25.20
N ALA A 77 -10.99 22.25 24.38
CA ALA A 77 -11.41 21.98 23.01
C ALA A 77 -10.23 21.56 22.12
N GLY A 78 -9.10 22.26 22.23
CA GLY A 78 -7.89 21.93 21.48
C GLY A 78 -7.32 20.56 21.84
N ILE A 79 -7.27 20.20 23.13
CA ILE A 79 -6.79 18.86 23.56
C ILE A 79 -7.66 17.75 22.98
N LEU A 80 -8.99 17.94 22.98
CA LEU A 80 -9.92 16.97 22.39
C LEU A 80 -9.68 16.83 20.87
N LEU A 81 -9.43 17.93 20.18
CA LEU A 81 -9.14 17.92 18.74
C LEU A 81 -7.80 17.23 18.43
N VAL A 82 -6.75 17.46 19.24
CA VAL A 82 -5.46 16.75 19.14
C VAL A 82 -5.67 15.24 19.29
N LEU A 83 -6.47 14.79 20.26
CA LEU A 83 -6.74 13.36 20.46
C LEU A 83 -7.44 12.73 19.25
N ILE A 84 -8.39 13.44 18.63
CA ILE A 84 -9.06 12.99 17.40
C ILE A 84 -8.06 12.85 16.26
N PHE A 85 -7.26 13.90 15.99
CA PHE A 85 -6.26 13.86 14.92
C PHE A 85 -5.18 12.80 15.16
N PHE A 86 -4.77 12.59 16.40
CA PHE A 86 -3.83 11.56 16.78
C PHE A 86 -4.38 10.16 16.50
N GLY A 87 -5.62 9.88 16.93
CA GLY A 87 -6.29 8.61 16.65
C GLY A 87 -6.45 8.34 15.15
N LEU A 88 -6.85 9.35 14.37
CA LEU A 88 -6.91 9.26 12.91
C LEU A 88 -5.54 8.94 12.31
N THR A 89 -4.51 9.67 12.72
CA THR A 89 -3.13 9.48 12.22
C THR A 89 -2.66 8.04 12.45
N ILE A 90 -2.90 7.47 13.63
CA ILE A 90 -2.57 6.07 13.92
C ILE A 90 -3.29 5.12 12.96
N GLY A 91 -4.60 5.32 12.74
CA GLY A 91 -5.38 4.51 11.82
C GLY A 91 -4.82 4.54 10.39
N TYR A 92 -4.43 5.72 9.92
CA TYR A 92 -3.83 5.90 8.60
C TYR A 92 -2.44 5.27 8.48
N VAL A 93 -1.59 5.42 9.50
CA VAL A 93 -0.26 4.77 9.55
C VAL A 93 -0.41 3.25 9.49
N MET A 94 -1.33 2.66 10.26
CA MET A 94 -1.59 1.22 10.22
C MET A 94 -2.07 0.75 8.85
N HIS A 95 -2.91 1.53 8.18
CA HIS A 95 -3.36 1.23 6.83
C HIS A 95 -2.21 1.30 5.82
N TYR A 96 -1.34 2.31 5.94
CA TYR A 96 -0.17 2.48 5.10
C TYR A 96 0.79 1.29 5.20
N TYR A 97 1.09 0.82 6.41
CA TYR A 97 1.95 -0.36 6.60
C TYR A 97 1.39 -1.63 5.96
N PHE A 98 0.07 -1.84 6.02
CA PHE A 98 -0.57 -2.96 5.34
C PHE A 98 -0.32 -2.90 3.82
N LEU A 99 -0.54 -1.74 3.21
CA LEU A 99 -0.33 -1.53 1.77
C LEU A 99 1.13 -1.72 1.36
N GLU A 100 2.06 -1.12 2.12
CA GLU A 100 3.50 -1.26 1.90
C GLU A 100 3.92 -2.74 1.87
N ASN A 101 3.56 -3.50 2.92
CA ASN A 101 3.92 -4.91 3.04
C ASN A 101 3.31 -5.77 1.92
N SER A 102 2.06 -5.50 1.53
CA SER A 102 1.42 -6.19 0.41
C SER A 102 2.12 -5.90 -0.92
N VAL A 103 2.47 -4.64 -1.19
CA VAL A 103 3.17 -4.24 -2.41
C VAL A 103 4.57 -4.85 -2.49
N GLN A 104 5.29 -4.91 -1.36
CA GLN A 104 6.59 -5.60 -1.30
C GLN A 104 6.49 -7.08 -1.65
N LYS A 105 5.49 -7.80 -1.11
CA LYS A 105 5.23 -9.19 -1.49
C LYS A 105 4.91 -9.34 -2.98
N MET A 106 4.15 -8.42 -3.56
CA MET A 106 3.84 -8.43 -5.00
C MET A 106 5.09 -8.22 -5.87
N TYR A 107 6.07 -7.42 -5.44
CA TYR A 107 7.35 -7.33 -6.16
C TYR A 107 8.10 -8.65 -6.18
N HIS A 108 8.16 -9.36 -5.05
CA HIS A 108 8.81 -10.67 -5.00
C HIS A 108 8.14 -11.68 -5.95
N MET A 109 6.80 -11.71 -5.97
CA MET A 109 6.04 -12.56 -6.90
C MET A 109 6.32 -12.19 -8.37
N ARG A 110 6.36 -10.89 -8.68
CA ARG A 110 6.69 -10.39 -10.03
C ARG A 110 8.10 -10.81 -10.45
N ASP A 111 9.07 -10.66 -9.55
CA ASP A 111 10.46 -11.00 -9.82
C ASP A 111 10.66 -12.51 -10.03
N GLU A 112 9.88 -13.34 -9.33
CA GLU A 112 9.82 -14.79 -9.54
C GLU A 112 9.32 -15.14 -10.95
N ILE A 113 8.19 -14.57 -11.38
CA ILE A 113 7.61 -14.78 -12.72
C ILE A 113 8.59 -14.29 -13.79
N ARG A 114 9.21 -13.12 -13.60
CA ARG A 114 10.18 -12.55 -14.54
C ARG A 114 11.44 -13.40 -14.66
N SER A 115 11.92 -13.96 -13.55
CA SER A 115 13.05 -14.90 -13.53
C SER A 115 12.73 -16.17 -14.30
N TYR A 116 11.52 -16.71 -14.14
CA TYR A 116 11.04 -17.87 -14.90
C TYR A 116 10.99 -17.59 -16.40
N LEU A 117 10.41 -16.46 -16.82
CA LEU A 117 10.36 -16.06 -18.23
C LEU A 117 11.77 -15.89 -18.84
N ASN A 118 12.67 -15.23 -18.12
CA ASN A 118 14.04 -15.02 -18.60
C ASN A 118 14.80 -16.32 -18.81
N LYS A 119 14.61 -17.32 -17.93
CA LYS A 119 15.22 -18.65 -18.10
C LYS A 119 14.69 -19.38 -19.34
N ASN A 120 13.39 -19.30 -19.60
CA ASN A 120 12.75 -19.98 -20.73
C ASN A 120 12.91 -19.25 -22.07
N LYS A 121 13.37 -18.00 -22.07
CA LYS A 121 13.70 -17.24 -23.31
C LYS A 121 15.01 -17.72 -23.97
N VAL A 122 15.84 -18.45 -23.23
CA VAL A 122 17.18 -18.89 -23.67
C VAL A 122 17.15 -20.30 -24.29
N ILE A 123 15.97 -20.93 -24.38
CA ILE A 123 15.77 -22.25 -25.00
C ILE A 123 15.05 -22.06 -26.34
#